data_AF-H0A5W1-F1
#
_entry.id   AF-H0A5W1-F1
#
_cell.length_a   1.000
_cell.length_b   1.000
_cell.length_c   1.000
_cell.angle_alpha   90.00
_cell.angle_beta   90.00
_cell.angle_gamma   90.00
#
_symmetry.space_group_name_H-M   'P 1'
#
loop_
_entity.id
_entity.type
_entity.pdbx_description
1 polymer ?
#
loop_
_entity_poly.entity_id
_entity_poly.type
_entity_poly.pdbx_seq_one_letter_code
_entity_poly.pdbx_strand_id
1 'polypeptide(L)'
;KPLAEAAREAGLEARRIGPFPRQPEPQTDPRTLPPPELLAPLFDTARNEATMAQAGDAFVVGQVVDILRINPDSDPLALGGVRSQVEQAMLNDLEGQYLEALRRAANVTYNPNLMGQVVSQ
;
A
#
# COMPACT_ATOMS: atom_id res chain seq x y z
N LYS A 1 11.62 -28.18 2.61
CA LYS A 1 10.86 -28.93 1.58
C LYS A 1 10.17 -27.91 0.68
N PRO A 2 10.23 -28.03 -0.66
CA PRO A 2 9.58 -27.08 -1.57
C PRO A 2 8.05 -27.06 -1.36
N LEU A 3 7.43 -25.89 -1.45
CA LEU A 3 5.98 -25.72 -1.26
C LEU A 3 5.17 -26.66 -2.16
N ALA A 4 5.61 -26.88 -3.41
CA ALA A 4 4.94 -27.76 -4.36
C ALA A 4 4.93 -29.26 -3.97
N GLU A 5 5.85 -29.69 -3.11
CA GLU A 5 5.88 -31.05 -2.57
C GLU A 5 4.98 -31.16 -1.34
N ALA A 6 5.02 -30.16 -0.45
CA ALA A 6 4.10 -30.07 0.68
C ALA A 6 2.63 -29.95 0.25
N ALA A 7 2.35 -29.18 -0.82
CA ALA A 7 1.02 -29.07 -1.39
C ALA A 7 0.51 -30.42 -1.94
N ARG A 8 1.35 -31.15 -2.69
CA ARG A 8 1.00 -32.47 -3.23
C ARG A 8 0.68 -33.49 -2.14
N GLU A 9 1.44 -33.51 -1.06
CA GLU A 9 1.15 -34.37 0.09
C GLU A 9 -0.17 -34.02 0.77
N ALA A 10 -0.53 -32.74 0.80
CA ALA A 10 -1.81 -32.26 1.31
C ALA A 10 -2.97 -32.41 0.29
N GLY A 11 -2.73 -32.96 -0.90
CA GLY A 11 -3.74 -33.05 -1.97
C GLY A 11 -4.09 -31.71 -2.63
N LEU A 12 -3.23 -30.71 -2.49
CA LEU A 12 -3.40 -29.36 -3.03
C LEU A 12 -2.48 -29.11 -4.23
N GLU A 13 -2.90 -28.21 -5.12
CA GLU A 13 -2.06 -27.73 -6.23
C GLU A 13 -1.34 -26.43 -5.87
N ALA A 14 -0.01 -26.44 -6.02
CA ALA A 14 0.79 -25.22 -5.92
C ALA A 14 0.86 -24.51 -7.27
N ARG A 15 0.51 -23.23 -7.30
CA ARG A 15 0.58 -22.37 -8.48
C ARG A 15 1.78 -21.43 -8.38
N ARG A 16 2.60 -21.38 -9.43
CA ARG A 16 3.67 -20.38 -9.54
C ARG A 16 3.12 -19.10 -10.15
N ILE A 17 3.38 -17.98 -9.50
CA ILE A 17 2.97 -16.65 -9.94
C ILE A 17 4.22 -15.91 -10.44
N GLY A 18 4.07 -15.11 -11.49
CA GLY A 18 5.14 -14.25 -12.00
C GLY A 18 5.48 -13.11 -11.02
N PRO A 19 6.49 -12.27 -11.33
CA PRO A 19 6.79 -11.11 -10.50
C PRO A 19 5.63 -10.12 -10.48
N PHE A 20 5.33 -9.57 -9.30
CA PHE A 20 4.32 -8.53 -9.11
C PHE A 20 4.84 -7.43 -8.17
N PRO A 21 4.41 -6.17 -8.35
CA PRO A 21 4.78 -5.06 -7.48
C PRO A 21 3.99 -5.08 -6.16
N ARG A 22 4.45 -4.30 -5.17
CA ARG A 22 3.79 -4.15 -3.86
C ARG A 22 2.40 -3.51 -3.97
N GLN A 23 2.21 -2.68 -4.99
CA GLN A 23 0.93 -2.09 -5.36
C GLN A 23 0.61 -2.55 -6.79
N PRO A 24 -0.20 -3.60 -6.95
CA PRO A 24 -0.66 -4.01 -8.28
C PRO A 24 -1.53 -2.92 -8.88
N GLU A 25 -1.35 -2.64 -10.17
CA GLU A 25 -2.20 -1.70 -10.88
C GLU A 25 -3.63 -2.25 -10.96
N PRO A 26 -4.67 -1.39 -10.92
CA PRO A 26 -6.08 -1.83 -10.93
C PRO A 26 -6.45 -2.70 -12.14
N GLN A 27 -5.67 -2.64 -13.22
CA GLN A 27 -5.88 -3.37 -14.47
C GLN A 27 -5.11 -4.70 -14.55
N THR A 28 -4.39 -5.09 -13.50
CA THR A 28 -3.64 -6.35 -13.46
C THR A 28 -4.61 -7.52 -13.39
N ASP A 29 -4.39 -8.56 -14.21
CA ASP A 29 -5.22 -9.77 -14.21
C ASP A 29 -5.22 -10.40 -12.80
N PRO A 30 -6.38 -10.58 -12.15
CA PRO A 30 -6.46 -11.21 -10.82
C PRO A 30 -5.84 -12.62 -10.79
N ARG A 31 -5.75 -13.31 -11.93
CA ARG A 31 -5.11 -14.62 -12.04
C ARG A 31 -3.59 -14.55 -11.98
N THR A 32 -2.98 -13.40 -12.17
CA THR A 32 -1.52 -13.22 -12.07
C THR A 32 -1.10 -12.64 -10.72
N LEU A 33 -2.04 -12.48 -9.78
CA LEU A 33 -1.78 -12.00 -8.44
C LEU A 33 -2.05 -13.08 -7.38
N PRO A 34 -1.31 -13.04 -6.26
CA PRO A 34 -1.71 -13.80 -5.08
C PRO A 34 -2.95 -13.17 -4.42
N PRO A 35 -3.66 -13.92 -3.55
CA PRO A 35 -4.76 -13.36 -2.76
C PRO A 35 -4.32 -12.13 -1.95
N PRO A 36 -5.19 -11.13 -1.78
CA PRO A 36 -4.83 -9.85 -1.18
C PRO A 36 -4.35 -9.97 0.26
N GLU A 37 -4.86 -10.95 1.01
CA GLU A 37 -4.46 -11.23 2.39
C GLU A 37 -3.00 -11.69 2.49
N LEU A 38 -2.50 -12.32 1.42
CA LEU A 38 -1.16 -12.87 1.34
C LEU A 38 -0.14 -11.84 0.80
N LEU A 39 -0.59 -10.73 0.20
CA LEU A 39 0.29 -9.71 -0.38
C LEU A 39 1.25 -9.13 0.67
N ALA A 40 0.74 -8.60 1.78
CA ALA A 40 1.58 -7.97 2.80
C ALA A 40 2.60 -8.96 3.42
N PRO A 41 2.20 -10.17 3.86
CA PRO A 41 3.14 -11.17 4.37
C PRO A 41 4.22 -11.59 3.36
N LEU A 42 3.88 -11.75 2.07
CA LEU A 42 4.86 -12.14 1.05
C LEU A 42 5.96 -11.11 0.87
N PHE A 43 5.63 -9.83 1.01
CA PHE A 43 6.60 -8.74 0.89
C PHE A 43 7.44 -8.51 2.15
N ASP A 44 7.09 -9.13 3.26
CA ASP A 44 7.87 -9.14 4.52
C ASP A 44 8.72 -10.41 4.66
N THR A 45 8.40 -11.44 3.87
CA THR A 45 9.06 -12.76 3.91
C THR A 45 10.37 -12.75 3.11
N ALA A 46 11.41 -13.39 3.63
CA ALA A 46 12.69 -13.48 2.94
C ALA A 46 12.65 -14.46 1.75
N ARG A 47 13.64 -14.35 0.85
CA ARG A 47 13.79 -15.29 -0.28
C ARG A 47 13.90 -16.73 0.24
N ASN A 48 13.21 -17.64 -0.43
CA ASN A 48 13.08 -19.07 -0.15
C ASN A 48 12.28 -19.42 1.10
N GLU A 49 11.76 -18.44 1.84
CA GLU A 49 10.90 -18.68 2.99
C GLU A 49 9.42 -18.75 2.59
N ALA A 50 8.65 -19.44 3.43
CA ALA A 50 7.21 -19.59 3.28
C ALA A 50 6.48 -18.80 4.35
N THR A 51 5.31 -18.28 3.99
CA THR A 51 4.43 -17.50 4.85
C THR A 51 2.99 -17.91 4.66
N MET A 52 2.14 -17.53 5.60
CA MET A 52 0.72 -17.85 5.58
C MET A 52 -0.14 -16.65 5.99
N ALA A 53 -1.33 -16.58 5.40
CA ALA A 53 -2.34 -15.59 5.74
C ALA A 53 -3.71 -16.29 5.86
N GLN A 54 -4.55 -15.79 6.76
CA GLN A 54 -5.94 -16.24 6.86
C GLN A 54 -6.79 -15.50 5.82
N ALA A 55 -7.56 -16.23 5.02
CA ALA A 55 -8.51 -15.70 4.05
C ALA A 55 -9.90 -16.28 4.35
N GLY A 56 -10.72 -15.52 5.07
CA GLY A 56 -12.02 -15.98 5.56
C GLY A 56 -11.90 -17.24 6.44
N ASP A 57 -12.54 -18.32 6.00
CA ASP A 57 -12.55 -19.62 6.68
C ASP A 57 -11.37 -20.54 6.30
N ALA A 58 -10.42 -20.04 5.50
CA ALA A 58 -9.30 -20.83 5.00
C ALA A 58 -7.95 -20.16 5.29
N PHE A 59 -6.87 -20.94 5.15
CA PHE A 59 -5.50 -20.43 5.17
C PHE A 59 -4.89 -20.52 3.77
N VAL A 60 -4.20 -19.45 3.38
CA VAL A 60 -3.44 -19.39 2.14
C VAL A 60 -1.96 -19.41 2.52
N VAL A 61 -1.18 -20.23 1.82
CA VAL A 61 0.26 -20.36 2.03
C VAL A 61 0.99 -19.98 0.76
N GLY A 62 2.06 -19.20 0.88
CA GLY A 62 2.94 -18.81 -0.22
C GLY A 62 4.40 -18.97 0.13
N GLN A 63 5.24 -19.21 -0.88
CA GLN A 63 6.69 -19.27 -0.74
C GLN A 63 7.33 -18.25 -1.68
N VAL A 64 8.23 -17.40 -1.15
CA VAL A 64 8.96 -16.42 -1.95
C VAL A 64 10.08 -17.13 -2.69
N VAL A 65 9.96 -17.30 -4.00
CA VAL A 65 10.99 -17.98 -4.81
C VAL A 65 12.11 -17.03 -5.19
N ASP A 66 11.77 -15.79 -5.54
CA ASP A 66 12.74 -14.77 -5.93
C ASP A 66 12.23 -13.37 -5.58
N ILE A 67 13.17 -12.43 -5.43
CA ILE A 67 12.91 -11.02 -5.15
C ILE A 67 13.70 -10.21 -6.19
N LEU A 68 12.98 -9.55 -7.09
CA LEU A 68 13.57 -8.64 -8.06
C LEU A 68 13.79 -7.28 -7.40
N ARG A 69 15.05 -6.84 -7.33
CA ARG A 69 15.39 -5.50 -6.87
C ARG A 69 15.30 -4.53 -8.05
N ILE A 70 14.55 -3.45 -7.87
CA ILE A 70 14.53 -2.35 -8.85
C ILE A 70 15.91 -1.69 -8.81
N ASN A 71 16.56 -1.57 -9.96
CA ASN A 71 17.76 -0.74 -10.11
C ASN A 71 17.31 0.70 -10.45
N PRO A 72 17.50 1.68 -9.56
CA PRO A 72 17.03 3.05 -9.76
C PRO A 72 17.70 3.74 -10.97
N ASP A 73 18.91 3.32 -11.35
CA ASP A 73 19.62 3.88 -12.52
C ASP A 73 19.11 3.31 -13.84
N SER A 74 18.36 2.20 -13.80
CA SER A 74 17.81 1.55 -14.99
C SER A 74 16.45 2.08 -15.42
N ASP A 75 15.75 2.80 -14.53
CA ASP A 75 14.45 3.42 -14.82
C ASP A 75 14.28 4.77 -14.11
N PRO A 76 14.92 5.84 -14.63
CA PRO A 76 14.84 7.18 -14.06
C PRO A 76 13.43 7.79 -14.14
N LEU A 77 12.56 7.31 -15.05
CA LEU A 77 11.18 7.81 -15.19
C LEU A 77 10.30 7.30 -14.05
N ALA A 78 10.37 6.01 -13.73
CA ALA A 78 9.66 5.45 -12.57
C ALA A 78 10.11 6.10 -11.25
N LEU A 79 11.41 6.36 -11.11
CA LEU A 79 11.95 7.07 -9.95
C LEU A 79 11.43 8.51 -9.86
N GLY A 80 11.37 9.22 -11.00
CA GLY A 80 10.81 10.56 -11.08
C GLY A 80 9.35 10.61 -10.61
N GLY A 81 8.53 9.65 -11.02
CA GLY A 81 7.13 9.55 -10.60
C GLY A 81 6.97 9.38 -9.08
N VAL A 82 7.74 8.46 -8.48
CA VAL A 82 7.71 8.26 -7.01
C VAL A 82 8.20 9.51 -6.29
N ARG A 83 9.27 10.14 -6.77
CA ARG A 83 9.80 11.38 -6.20
C ARG A 83 8.78 12.50 -6.21
N SER A 84 8.10 12.73 -7.34
CA SER A 84 7.06 13.77 -7.44
C SER A 84 5.87 13.49 -6.51
N GLN A 85 5.48 12.23 -6.32
CA GLN A 85 4.43 11.87 -5.37
C GLN A 85 4.83 12.20 -3.92
N VAL A 86 6.07 11.89 -3.55
CA VAL A 86 6.61 12.20 -2.21
C VAL A 86 6.72 13.71 -2.01
N GLU A 87 7.22 14.46 -2.99
CA GLU A 87 7.30 15.93 -2.94
C GLU A 87 5.91 16.56 -2.77
N GLN A 88 4.91 16.10 -3.53
CA GLN A 88 3.55 16.61 -3.40
C GLN A 88 2.93 16.30 -2.04
N ALA A 89 3.16 15.11 -1.48
CA ALA A 89 2.67 14.73 -0.16
C ALA A 89 3.27 15.63 0.95
N MET A 90 4.57 15.94 0.86
CA MET A 90 5.22 16.85 1.80
C MET A 90 4.70 18.28 1.69
N LEU A 91 4.46 18.79 0.47
CA LEU A 91 3.90 20.12 0.27
C LEU A 91 2.50 20.24 0.89
N ASN A 92 1.65 19.24 0.69
CA ASN A 92 0.30 19.23 1.25
C ASN A 92 0.31 19.19 2.79
N ASP A 93 1.24 18.44 3.39
CA ASP A 93 1.43 18.40 4.85
C ASP A 93 1.89 19.76 5.39
N LEU A 94 2.86 20.40 4.72
CA LEU A 94 3.36 21.72 5.09
C LEU A 94 2.26 22.79 5.00
N GLU A 95 1.43 22.74 3.97
CA GLU A 95 0.28 23.64 3.80
C GLU A 95 -0.74 23.45 4.93
N GLY A 96 -1.07 22.20 5.27
CA GLY A 96 -1.97 21.89 6.38
C GLY A 96 -1.45 22.44 7.71
N GLN A 97 -0.18 22.20 8.02
CA GLN A 97 0.47 22.70 9.25
C GLN A 97 0.52 24.24 9.27
N TYR A 98 0.79 24.88 8.13
CA TYR A 98 0.80 26.33 8.02
C TYR A 98 -0.58 26.94 8.28
N LEU A 99 -1.64 26.37 7.68
CA LEU A 99 -3.02 26.83 7.90
C LEU A 99 -3.47 26.64 9.36
N GLU A 100 -3.09 25.53 9.99
CA GLU A 100 -3.34 25.32 11.42
C GLU A 100 -2.62 26.35 12.29
N ALA A 101 -1.34 26.61 12.00
CA ALA A 101 -0.54 27.59 12.72
C ALA A 101 -1.11 29.00 12.56
N LEU A 102 -1.51 29.37 11.34
CA LEU A 102 -2.15 30.65 11.05
C LEU A 102 -3.48 30.80 11.81
N ARG A 103 -4.31 29.75 11.85
CA ARG A 103 -5.56 29.77 12.62
C ARG A 103 -5.32 29.96 14.11
N ARG A 104 -4.30 29.29 14.68
CA ARG A 104 -3.92 29.45 16.10
C ARG A 104 -3.39 30.86 16.38
N ALA A 105 -2.57 31.41 15.49
CA ALA A 105 -2.01 32.76 15.63
C ALA A 105 -3.05 33.87 15.44
N ALA A 106 -4.04 33.65 14.57
CA ALA A 106 -5.07 34.65 14.23
C ALA A 106 -6.08 34.93 15.34
N ASN A 107 -6.03 34.20 16.48
CA ASN A 107 -6.84 34.44 17.67
C ASN A 107 -8.31 34.79 17.33
N VAL A 108 -8.89 34.00 16.42
CA VAL A 108 -10.19 34.28 15.80
C VAL A 108 -11.26 34.35 16.89
N THR A 109 -11.61 35.58 17.28
CA THR A 109 -12.61 35.83 18.31
C THR A 109 -13.97 35.80 17.63
N TYR A 110 -14.67 34.67 17.75
CA TYR A 110 -16.03 34.52 17.25
C TYR A 110 -16.99 35.30 18.16
N ASN A 111 -17.73 36.26 17.61
CA ASN A 111 -18.75 37.01 18.36
C ASN A 111 -20.14 36.37 18.11
N PRO A 112 -20.64 35.51 19.03
CA PRO A 112 -21.86 34.73 18.81
C PRO A 112 -23.11 35.59 18.61
N ASN A 113 -23.08 36.86 19.02
CA ASN A 113 -24.20 37.80 18.88
C ASN A 113 -24.41 38.29 17.44
N LEU A 114 -23.42 38.19 16.56
CA LEU A 114 -23.55 38.61 15.15
C LEU A 114 -24.06 37.49 14.23
N MET A 115 -23.82 36.22 14.58
CA MET A 115 -24.27 35.08 13.77
C MET A 115 -25.80 34.90 13.79
N GLY A 116 -26.46 35.36 14.85
CA GLY A 116 -27.92 35.36 14.96
C GLY A 116 -28.64 36.31 14.00
N GLN A 117 -27.93 37.28 13.37
CA GLN A 117 -28.54 38.22 12.41
C GLN A 117 -28.39 37.80 10.95
N VAL A 118 -27.47 36.89 10.63
CA VAL A 118 -27.17 36.48 9.24
C VAL A 118 -27.96 35.24 8.80
N VAL A 119 -28.59 34.52 9.73
CA VAL A 119 -29.43 33.34 9.45
C VAL A 119 -30.94 33.72 9.44
N SER A 120 -31.27 35.00 9.57
CA SER A 120 -32.64 35.50 9.67
C SER A 120 -32.99 36.60 8.66
N GLN A 121 -32.43 36.57 7.45
CA GLN A 121 -32.98 37.27 6.29
C GLN A 121 -33.19 36.32 5.12
#